data_AF-A0A831R0K4-F1
#
_entry.id   AF-A0A831R0K4-F1
#
_cell.length_a   1.000
_cell.length_b   1.000
_cell.length_c   1.000
_cell.angle_alpha   90.00
_cell.angle_beta   90.00
_cell.angle_gamma   90.00
#
_symmetry.space_group_name_H-M   'P 1'
#
loop_
_entity.id
_entity.type
_entity.pdbx_description
1 polymer ?
#
loop_
_entity_poly.entity_id
_entity_poly.type
_entity_poly.pdbx_seq_one_letter_code
_entity_poly.pdbx_strand_id
1 'polypeptide(L)'
;MNTPRSTNSFTRPITDLATRSEDRVIVQTTINMCHSLGYQIVAEGVEDEATAKLLKEMGCDMIQGYLLSRPLPLENMLNWLTERRNTATTQGAPE
;
A
#
# COMPACT_ATOMS: atom_id res chain seq x y z
N MET A 1 -18.47 0.96 -18.86
CA MET A 1 -17.14 0.38 -19.09
C MET A 1 -16.14 1.14 -18.23
N ASN A 2 -15.58 0.53 -17.17
CA ASN A 2 -14.46 1.11 -16.43
C ASN A 2 -13.17 0.53 -17.03
N THR A 3 -12.35 1.37 -17.66
CA THR A 3 -10.99 0.97 -18.04
C THR A 3 -10.15 0.81 -16.77
N PRO A 4 -9.35 -0.27 -16.63
CA PRO A 4 -8.44 -0.38 -15.51
C PRO A 4 -7.41 0.76 -15.59
N ARG A 5 -7.36 1.58 -14.53
CA ARG A 5 -6.32 2.61 -14.36
C ARG A 5 -4.95 1.92 -14.38
N SER A 6 -4.00 2.42 -15.16
CA SER A 6 -2.63 1.89 -15.11
C SER A 6 -2.03 2.18 -13.73
N THR A 7 -1.22 1.26 -13.20
CA THR A 7 -0.59 1.43 -11.88
C THR A 7 0.80 2.01 -12.06
N ASN A 8 1.10 3.10 -11.36
CA ASN A 8 2.46 3.60 -11.18
C ASN A 8 2.98 3.17 -9.81
N SER A 9 4.18 2.58 -9.78
CA SER A 9 4.91 2.36 -8.54
C SER A 9 5.92 3.49 -8.34
N PHE A 10 6.11 3.91 -7.09
CA PHE A 10 7.14 4.90 -6.76
C PHE A 10 7.97 4.42 -5.57
N THR A 11 9.28 4.49 -5.75
CA THR A 11 10.30 4.12 -4.76
C THR A 11 10.95 5.38 -4.18
N ARG A 12 10.49 5.79 -3.00
CA ARG A 12 11.31 6.60 -2.08
C ARG A 12 11.45 5.87 -0.76
N PRO A 13 12.51 6.15 0.03
CA PRO A 13 12.53 5.74 1.41
C PRO A 13 11.37 6.44 2.13
N ILE A 14 10.33 5.67 2.43
CA ILE A 14 9.23 6.07 3.33
C ILE A 14 9.61 5.90 4.80
N THR A 15 10.85 5.46 5.07
CA THR A 15 11.51 5.59 6.35
C THR A 15 11.36 7.04 6.81
N ASP A 16 10.74 7.25 7.97
CA ASP A 16 10.50 8.57 8.58
C ASP A 16 9.33 9.42 8.05
N LEU A 17 8.41 8.86 7.25
CA LEU A 17 7.19 9.59 6.82
C LEU A 17 6.37 10.12 8.02
N ALA A 18 6.32 9.36 9.11
CA ALA A 18 5.64 9.76 10.35
C ALA A 18 6.36 10.93 11.06
N THR A 19 7.67 11.07 10.91
CA THR A 19 8.49 12.00 11.72
C THR A 19 8.90 13.26 10.96
N ARG A 20 8.96 13.24 9.62
CA ARG A 20 9.42 14.38 8.78
C ARG A 20 8.28 15.00 7.97
N SER A 21 7.99 16.29 8.22
CA SER A 21 6.90 17.02 7.54
C SER A 21 7.16 17.26 6.05
N GLU A 22 8.41 17.43 5.64
CA GLU A 22 8.80 17.63 4.23
C GLU A 22 8.49 16.39 3.38
N ASP A 23 8.80 15.20 3.91
CA ASP A 23 8.53 13.93 3.22
C ASP A 23 7.03 13.70 3.04
N ARG A 24 6.20 14.14 4.01
CA ARG A 24 4.73 14.09 3.88
C ARG A 24 4.20 14.94 2.72
N VAL A 25 4.73 16.14 2.52
CA VAL A 25 4.29 17.03 1.42
C VAL A 25 4.62 16.42 0.07
N ILE A 26 5.82 15.84 -0.07
CA ILE A 26 6.25 15.17 -1.30
C ILE A 26 5.33 13.99 -1.58
N VAL A 27 5.14 13.10 -0.60
CA VAL A 27 4.29 11.91 -0.76
C VAL A 27 2.84 12.29 -1.11
N GLN A 28 2.26 13.28 -0.43
CA GLN A 28 0.91 13.73 -0.74
C GLN A 28 0.79 14.29 -2.16
N THR A 29 1.79 15.07 -2.59
CA THR A 29 1.83 15.66 -3.93
C THR A 29 1.92 14.57 -4.99
N THR A 30 2.74 13.54 -4.76
CA THR A 30 2.85 12.38 -5.67
C THR A 30 1.55 11.60 -5.76
N ILE A 31 0.88 11.31 -4.62
CA ILE A 31 -0.42 10.64 -4.61
C ILE A 31 -1.44 11.43 -5.45
N ASN A 32 -1.57 12.73 -5.16
CA ASN A 32 -2.52 13.59 -5.86
C ASN A 32 -2.22 13.67 -7.37
N MET A 33 -0.94 13.72 -7.76
CA MET A 33 -0.52 13.73 -9.16
C MET A 33 -0.89 12.42 -9.86
N CYS A 34 -0.60 11.26 -9.26
CA CYS A 34 -0.97 9.96 -9.82
C CYS A 34 -2.49 9.84 -10.03
N HIS A 35 -3.28 10.24 -9.03
CA HIS A 35 -4.74 10.23 -9.15
C HIS A 35 -5.26 11.19 -10.23
N SER A 36 -4.67 12.38 -10.35
CA SER A 36 -5.04 13.36 -11.38
C SER A 36 -4.74 12.86 -12.80
N LEU A 37 -3.71 12.03 -12.95
CA LEU A 37 -3.36 11.36 -14.21
C LEU A 37 -4.18 10.08 -14.46
N GLY A 38 -5.07 9.72 -13.54
CA GLY A 38 -5.88 8.51 -13.66
C GLY A 38 -5.07 7.23 -13.40
N TYR A 39 -4.01 7.30 -12.61
CA TYR A 39 -3.23 6.13 -12.19
C TYR A 39 -3.56 5.71 -10.76
N GLN A 40 -3.35 4.42 -10.46
CA GLN A 40 -3.26 3.93 -9.08
C GLN A 40 -1.81 4.04 -8.59
N ILE A 41 -1.62 4.23 -7.29
CA ILE A 41 -0.29 4.36 -6.69
C ILE A 41 -0.01 3.27 -5.65
N VAL A 42 1.20 2.71 -5.71
CA VAL A 42 1.75 1.77 -4.70
C VAL A 42 2.86 2.46 -3.92
N ALA A 43 2.77 2.49 -2.59
CA ALA A 43 3.88 2.87 -1.72
C ALA A 43 4.74 1.66 -1.36
N GLU A 44 6.01 1.67 -1.76
CA GLU A 44 6.96 0.59 -1.51
C GLU A 44 7.84 0.86 -0.26
N GLY A 45 8.13 -0.19 0.51
CA GLY A 45 8.99 -0.13 1.70
C GLY A 45 8.26 0.06 3.03
N VAL A 46 6.97 -0.28 3.13
CA VAL A 46 6.18 -0.09 4.36
C VAL A 46 6.52 -1.17 5.38
N GLU A 47 7.10 -0.78 6.51
CA GLU A 47 7.59 -1.72 7.54
C GLU A 47 6.77 -1.69 8.85
N ASP A 48 6.00 -0.63 9.10
CA ASP A 48 5.24 -0.45 10.34
C ASP A 48 3.79 0.02 10.11
N GLU A 49 2.92 -0.26 11.09
CA GLU A 49 1.50 0.06 11.00
C GLU A 49 1.19 1.57 11.02
N ALA A 50 2.03 2.38 11.67
CA ALA A 50 1.80 3.83 11.74
C ALA A 50 2.00 4.46 10.37
N THR A 51 3.05 4.07 9.65
CA THR A 51 3.30 4.45 8.25
C THR A 51 2.17 3.96 7.34
N ALA A 52 1.72 2.72 7.48
CA ALA A 52 0.60 2.19 6.68
C ALA A 52 -0.71 2.97 6.91
N LYS A 53 -1.02 3.30 8.17
CA LYS A 53 -2.20 4.09 8.52
C LYS A 53 -2.13 5.50 7.94
N LEU A 54 -0.98 6.15 8.06
CA LEU A 54 -0.76 7.48 7.49
C LEU A 54 -0.93 7.46 5.96
N LEU A 55 -0.32 6.50 5.27
CA LEU A 55 -0.47 6.35 3.80
C LEU A 55 -1.93 6.13 3.39
N LYS A 56 -2.68 5.35 4.17
CA LYS A 56 -4.12 5.14 3.95
C LYS A 56 -4.91 6.44 4.12
N GLU A 57 -4.61 7.24 5.16
CA GLU A 57 -5.24 8.54 5.40
C GLU A 57 -4.92 9.56 4.29
N MET A 58 -3.71 9.49 3.72
CA MET A 58 -3.27 10.32 2.59
C MET A 58 -3.88 9.90 1.24
N GLY A 59 -4.61 8.78 1.19
CA GLY A 59 -5.28 8.26 -0.01
C GLY A 59 -4.42 7.34 -0.88
N CYS A 60 -3.34 6.76 -0.37
CA CYS A 60 -2.56 5.76 -1.11
C CYS A 60 -3.41 4.51 -1.39
N ASP A 61 -3.37 3.99 -2.63
CA ASP A 61 -4.22 2.87 -3.04
C ASP A 61 -3.70 1.52 -2.52
N MET A 62 -2.38 1.36 -2.52
CA MET A 62 -1.72 0.08 -2.25
C MET A 62 -0.41 0.29 -1.51
N ILE A 63 -0.03 -0.70 -0.71
CA ILE A 63 1.27 -0.72 -0.03
C ILE A 63 2.02 -2.01 -0.33
N GLN A 64 3.34 -1.93 -0.31
CA GLN A 64 4.26 -3.06 -0.35
C GLN A 64 5.35 -2.85 0.70
N GLY A 65 5.68 -3.88 1.46
CA GLY A 65 6.80 -3.83 2.38
C GLY A 65 6.77 -4.93 3.42
N TYR A 66 7.75 -4.91 4.32
CA TYR A 66 7.94 -5.96 5.33
C TYR A 66 6.82 -6.04 6.35
N LEU A 67 6.00 -4.99 6.49
CA LEU A 67 4.76 -5.05 7.25
C LEU A 67 3.83 -6.17 6.75
N LEU A 68 3.75 -6.38 5.43
CA LEU A 68 2.91 -7.42 4.84
C LEU A 68 3.60 -8.79 4.88
N SER A 69 4.81 -8.86 4.31
CA SER A 69 5.72 -9.99 4.41
C SER A 69 7.13 -9.60 3.98
N ARG A 70 8.12 -10.34 4.46
CA ARG A 70 9.44 -10.39 3.79
C ARG A 70 9.30 -11.10 2.43
N PRO A 71 10.28 -11.00 1.51
CA PRO A 71 10.30 -11.81 0.29
C PRO A 71 10.20 -13.29 0.65
N LEU A 72 9.26 -13.99 0.01
CA LEU A 72 8.98 -15.40 0.26
C LEU A 72 9.34 -16.25 -0.96
N PRO A 73 9.85 -17.47 -0.77
CA PRO A 73 9.83 -18.50 -1.81
C PRO A 73 8.40 -18.76 -2.31
N LEU A 74 8.27 -19.25 -3.55
CA LEU A 74 6.97 -19.47 -4.19
C LEU A 74 6.00 -20.28 -3.32
N GLU A 75 6.44 -21.41 -2.76
CA GLU A 75 5.59 -22.28 -1.93
C GLU A 75 5.04 -21.54 -0.70
N ASN A 76 5.90 -20.78 -0.03
CA ASN A 76 5.52 -19.98 1.14
C ASN A 76 4.56 -18.84 0.75
N MET A 77 4.77 -18.23 -0.42
CA MET A 77 3.90 -17.18 -0.94
C MET A 77 2.48 -17.71 -1.26
N LEU A 78 2.37 -18.92 -1.81
CA LEU A 78 1.07 -19.57 -2.08
C LEU A 78 0.29 -19.85 -0.78
N ASN A 79 0.97 -20.31 0.26
CA ASN A 79 0.37 -20.51 1.58
C ASN A 79 -0.09 -19.18 2.18
N TRP A 80 0.78 -18.17 2.15
CA TRP A 80 0.50 -16.82 2.64
C TRP A 80 -0.72 -16.17 1.95
N LEU A 81 -0.87 -16.35 0.63
CA LEU A 81 -2.05 -15.87 -0.12
C LEU A 81 -3.33 -16.59 0.30
N THR A 82 -3.24 -17.91 0.51
CA THR A 82 -4.39 -18.74 0.89
C THR A 82 -4.91 -18.38 2.28
N GLU A 83 -4.01 -18.23 3.25
CA GLU A 83 -4.35 -17.80 4.62
C GLU A 83 -5.06 -16.44 4.62
N ARG A 84 -4.52 -15.46 3.87
CA ARG A 84 -5.10 -14.10 3.81
C ARG A 84 -6.46 -14.05 3.12
N ARG A 85 -6.68 -14.86 2.09
CA ARG A 85 -8.00 -15.00 1.45
C ARG A 85 -9.04 -15.51 2.44
N ASN A 86 -8.66 -16.45 3.31
CA ASN A 86 -9.57 -17.03 4.30
C ASN A 86 -9.92 -16.03 5.42
N THR A 87 -8.93 -15.26 5.92
CA THR A 87 -9.19 -14.22 6.93
C THR A 87 -10.10 -13.10 6.43
N ALA A 88 -10.03 -12.75 5.14
CA ALA A 88 -10.92 -11.74 4.55
C ALA A 88 -12.38 -12.21 4.47
N THR A 89 -12.63 -13.53 4.42
CA THR A 89 -13.97 -14.11 4.33
C THR A 89 -14.65 -14.19 5.70
N THR A 90 -13.89 -14.29 6.79
CA THR A 90 -14.43 -14.36 8.16
C THR A 90 -14.78 -13.00 8.75
N GLN A 91 -14.28 -11.89 8.21
CA GLN A 91 -14.56 -10.52 8.69
C GLN A 91 -15.68 -9.79 7.90
N GLY A 92 -16.42 -10.52 7.07
CA GLY A 92 -17.51 -9.99 6.23
C GLY A 92 -18.87 -10.59 6.55
N ALA A 93 -19.37 -10.40 7.77
CA ALA A 93 -20.80 -10.43 8.07
C ALA A 93 -21.10 -9.58 9.33
N PRO A 94 -21.47 -8.30 9.18
CA PRO A 94 -22.36 -7.65 10.13
C PRO A 94 -23.81 -7.98 9.74
N GLU A 95 -24.62 -8.28 10.75
CA GLU A 95 -26.09 -8.40 10.69
C GLU A 95 -26.74 -7.05 10.34
#